data_AF-A0A423KF23-F1
#
_entry.id   AF-A0A423KF23-F1
#
_cell.length_a   1.000
_cell.length_b   1.000
_cell.length_c   1.000
_cell.angle_alpha   90.00
_cell.angle_beta   90.00
_cell.angle_gamma   90.00
#
_symmetry.space_group_name_H-M   'P 1'
#
loop_
_entity.id
_entity.type
_entity.pdbx_description
1 polymer ?
#
loop_
_entity_poly.entity_id
_entity_poly.type
_entity_poly.pdbx_seq_one_letter_code
_entity_poly.pdbx_strand_id
1 'polypeptide(L)'
;MQYYSTPVHPQACRDFALECNRQLFEDAQQLSQEAFELLEKVELDAELFTHYQALRHKADLKFQEAIDHLRLIEEEFPSRETLALLRSKSSGEGFDSRV
;
A
#
# COMPACT_ATOMS: atom_id res chain seq x y z
N MET A 1 37.62 8.40 11.72
CA MET A 1 36.99 7.86 10.50
C MET A 1 35.69 8.59 10.30
N GLN A 2 35.54 9.35 9.21
CA GLN A 2 34.27 9.98 8.86
C GLN A 2 33.46 8.96 8.08
N TYR A 3 32.38 8.46 8.69
CA TYR A 3 31.39 7.65 7.98
C TYR A 3 30.62 8.58 7.06
N TYR A 4 31.06 8.68 5.81
CA TYR A 4 30.25 9.29 4.76
C TYR A 4 29.07 8.35 4.54
N SER A 5 27.97 8.64 5.24
CA SER A 5 26.69 8.03 4.94
C SER A 5 26.38 8.39 3.49
N THR A 6 26.41 7.40 2.60
CA THR A 6 26.03 7.58 1.19
C THR A 6 24.73 8.36 1.15
N PRO A 7 24.62 9.44 0.36
CA PRO A 7 23.37 10.17 0.25
C PRO A 7 22.32 9.22 -0.31
N VAL A 8 21.47 8.72 0.57
CA VAL A 8 20.32 7.90 0.21
C VAL A 8 19.42 8.80 -0.62
N HIS A 9 19.27 8.48 -1.90
CA HIS A 9 18.45 9.28 -2.80
C HIS A 9 16.98 9.06 -2.42
N PRO A 10 16.24 10.06 -1.90
CA PRO A 10 14.92 9.87 -1.31
C PRO A 10 13.92 9.27 -2.31
N GLN A 11 14.06 9.60 -3.61
CA GLN A 11 13.27 8.96 -4.67
C GLN A 11 13.55 7.46 -4.79
N ALA A 12 14.82 7.03 -4.69
CA ALA A 12 15.17 5.62 -4.82
C ALA A 12 14.63 4.78 -3.65
N CYS A 13 14.60 5.36 -2.43
CA CYS A 13 13.92 4.73 -1.30
C CYS A 13 12.42 4.60 -1.51
N ARG A 14 11.78 5.66 -2.02
CA ARG A 14 10.35 5.63 -2.32
C ARG A 14 10.03 4.58 -3.37
N ASP A 15 10.79 4.53 -4.45
CA ASP A 15 10.60 3.59 -5.56
C ASP A 15 10.76 2.14 -5.06
N PHE A 16 11.79 1.88 -4.23
CA PHE A 16 11.98 0.57 -3.62
C PHE A 16 10.83 0.19 -2.68
N ALA A 17 10.38 1.11 -1.82
CA ALA A 17 9.27 0.83 -0.91
C ALA A 17 7.96 0.56 -1.67
N LEU A 18 7.70 1.30 -2.75
CA LEU A 18 6.56 1.05 -3.63
C LEU A 18 6.64 -0.30 -4.35
N GLU A 19 7.84 -0.73 -4.75
CA GLU A 19 8.04 -2.04 -5.33
C GLU A 19 7.72 -3.16 -4.33
N CYS A 20 8.17 -3.02 -3.07
CA CYS A 20 7.77 -3.92 -2.00
C CYS A 20 6.25 -3.89 -1.75
N ASN A 21 5.61 -2.72 -1.85
CA ASN A 21 4.17 -2.58 -1.75
C ASN A 21 3.44 -3.32 -2.89
N ARG A 22 3.93 -3.20 -4.13
CA ARG A 22 3.40 -3.91 -5.30
C ARG A 22 3.43 -5.42 -5.09
N GLN A 23 4.54 -5.96 -4.55
CA GLN A 23 4.64 -7.39 -4.25
C GLN A 23 3.57 -7.86 -3.26
N LEU A 24 3.28 -7.08 -2.20
CA LEU A 24 2.21 -7.41 -1.25
C LEU A 24 0.83 -7.45 -1.92
N PHE A 25 0.56 -6.53 -2.85
CA PHE A 25 -0.66 -6.53 -3.63
C PHE A 25 -0.75 -7.74 -4.57
N GLU A 26 0.34 -8.12 -5.20
CA GLU A 26 0.39 -9.30 -6.07
C GLU A 26 0.14 -10.59 -5.31
N ASP A 27 0.76 -10.75 -4.13
CA ASP A 27 0.52 -11.89 -3.25
C ASP A 27 -0.95 -11.96 -2.82
N ALA A 28 -1.56 -10.82 -2.48
CA ALA A 28 -2.97 -10.72 -2.12
C ALA A 28 -3.89 -11.08 -3.30
N GLN A 29 -3.56 -10.62 -4.50
CA GLN A 29 -4.30 -10.94 -5.72
C GLN A 29 -4.21 -12.41 -6.08
N GLN A 30 -3.03 -13.01 -5.98
CA GLN A 30 -2.84 -14.43 -6.22
C GLN A 30 -3.70 -15.28 -5.28
N LEU A 31 -3.69 -14.97 -3.97
CA LEU A 31 -4.55 -15.65 -3.00
C LEU A 31 -6.04 -15.50 -3.34
N SER A 32 -6.45 -14.33 -3.84
CA SER A 32 -7.83 -14.11 -4.26
C SER A 32 -8.18 -14.92 -5.51
N GLN A 33 -7.27 -15.04 -6.48
CA GLN A 33 -7.47 -15.85 -7.69
C GLN A 33 -7.59 -17.33 -7.33
N GLU A 34 -6.67 -17.84 -6.52
CA GLU A 34 -6.71 -19.22 -5.99
C GLU A 34 -8.04 -19.49 -5.26
N ALA A 35 -8.52 -18.54 -4.46
CA ALA A 35 -9.83 -18.65 -3.81
C ALA A 35 -10.96 -18.76 -4.84
N PHE A 36 -10.99 -17.91 -5.87
CA PHE A 36 -12.05 -17.95 -6.89
C PHE A 36 -12.03 -19.24 -7.71
N GLU A 37 -10.85 -19.78 -8.03
CA GLU A 37 -10.73 -21.07 -8.71
C GLU A 37 -11.40 -22.21 -7.93
N LEU A 38 -11.44 -22.14 -6.59
CA LEU A 38 -12.17 -23.13 -5.79
C LEU A 38 -13.69 -23.05 -5.98
N LEU A 39 -14.23 -21.85 -6.20
CA LEU A 39 -15.67 -21.65 -6.44
C LEU A 39 -16.10 -22.10 -7.83
N GLU A 40 -15.17 -22.15 -8.79
CA GLU A 40 -15.43 -22.60 -10.16
C GLU A 40 -15.48 -24.13 -10.29
N LYS A 41 -15.12 -24.87 -9.24
CA LYS A 41 -15.17 -26.34 -9.23
C LYS A 41 -16.62 -26.83 -9.24
N VAL A 42 -16.91 -27.74 -10.16
CA VAL A 42 -18.24 -28.38 -10.32
C VAL A 42 -18.68 -29.14 -9.07
N GLU A 43 -17.73 -29.61 -8.26
CA GLU A 43 -17.93 -30.38 -7.04
C GLU A 43 -17.76 -29.52 -5.77
N LEU A 44 -18.16 -28.24 -5.81
CA LEU A 44 -18.07 -27.36 -4.64
C LEU A 44 -18.85 -27.95 -3.45
N ASP A 45 -18.13 -28.27 -2.38
CA ASP A 45 -18.68 -28.77 -1.13
C ASP A 45 -18.36 -27.83 0.05
N ALA A 46 -18.81 -28.21 1.25
CA ALA A 46 -18.61 -27.41 2.45
C ALA A 46 -17.12 -27.28 2.84
N GLU A 47 -16.28 -28.27 2.52
CA GLU A 47 -14.86 -28.24 2.83
C GLU A 47 -14.12 -27.29 1.89
N LEU A 48 -14.40 -27.36 0.58
CA LEU A 48 -13.88 -26.43 -0.43
C LEU A 48 -14.35 -25.00 -0.17
N PHE A 49 -15.60 -24.82 0.27
CA PHE A 49 -16.09 -23.50 0.64
C PHE A 49 -15.39 -22.95 1.90
N THR A 50 -15.10 -23.81 2.87
CA THR A 50 -14.29 -23.42 4.05
C THR A 50 -12.87 -23.03 3.63
N HIS A 51 -12.27 -23.76 2.69
CA HIS A 51 -10.95 -23.43 2.15
C HIS A 51 -10.95 -22.11 1.38
N TYR A 52 -11.98 -21.86 0.57
CA TYR A 52 -12.23 -20.58 -0.08
C TYR A 52 -12.26 -19.43 0.93
N GLN A 53 -13.05 -19.56 2.01
CA GLN A 53 -13.14 -18.51 3.04
C GLN A 53 -11.80 -18.23 3.70
N ALA A 54 -11.02 -19.27 3.98
CA ALA A 54 -9.68 -19.13 4.57
C ALA A 54 -8.72 -18.37 3.64
N LEU A 55 -8.70 -18.73 2.34
CA LEU A 55 -7.89 -18.02 1.34
C LEU A 55 -8.33 -16.58 1.17
N ARG A 56 -9.65 -16.33 1.13
CA ARG A 56 -10.20 -14.99 1.00
C ARG A 56 -9.83 -14.11 2.19
N HIS A 57 -9.97 -14.62 3.40
CA HIS A 57 -9.56 -13.90 4.61
C HIS A 57 -8.05 -13.60 4.60
N LYS A 58 -7.23 -14.55 4.15
CA LYS A 58 -5.78 -14.34 4.01
C LYS A 58 -5.46 -13.26 2.98
N ALA A 59 -6.15 -13.25 1.84
CA ALA A 59 -6.01 -12.21 0.82
C ALA A 59 -6.41 -10.83 1.37
N ASP A 60 -7.53 -10.75 2.09
CA ASP A 60 -8.01 -9.49 2.67
C ASP A 60 -7.01 -8.92 3.71
N LEU A 61 -6.39 -9.78 4.54
CA LEU A 61 -5.31 -9.37 5.44
C LEU A 61 -4.09 -8.83 4.68
N LYS A 62 -3.71 -9.45 3.56
CA LYS A 62 -2.58 -9.00 2.73
C LYS A 62 -2.87 -7.69 2.01
N PHE A 63 -4.10 -7.48 1.54
CA PHE A 63 -4.51 -6.18 1.04
C PHE A 63 -4.43 -5.10 2.12
N GLN A 64 -4.88 -5.40 3.34
CA GLN A 64 -4.79 -4.44 4.44
C GLN A 64 -3.33 -4.09 4.77
N GLU A 65 -2.45 -5.09 4.83
CA GLU A 65 -1.00 -4.88 5.01
C GLU A 65 -0.41 -3.99 3.91
N ALA A 66 -0.78 -4.21 2.65
CA ALA A 66 -0.33 -3.39 1.53
C ALA A 66 -0.88 -1.95 1.62
N ILE A 67 -2.14 -1.76 2.02
CA ILE A 67 -2.72 -0.43 2.22
C ILE A 67 -1.99 0.33 3.32
N ASP A 68 -1.71 -0.32 4.45
CA ASP A 68 -1.01 0.30 5.58
C ASP A 68 0.44 0.60 5.23
N HIS A 69 1.11 -0.28 4.49
CA HIS A 69 2.44 -0.02 3.97
C HIS A 69 2.45 1.18 3.01
N LEU A 70 1.45 1.33 2.13
CA LEU A 70 1.37 2.47 1.22
C LEU A 70 1.18 3.79 1.98
N ARG A 71 0.38 3.79 3.06
CA ARG A 71 0.21 4.95 3.94
C ARG A 71 1.54 5.37 4.56
N LEU A 72 2.29 4.40 5.09
CA LEU A 72 3.61 4.65 5.67
C LEU A 72 4.60 5.22 4.64
N ILE A 73 4.55 4.73 3.39
CA ILE A 73 5.38 5.26 2.30
C ILE A 73 5.03 6.73 2.02
N GLU A 74 3.76 7.09 1.97
CA GLU A 74 3.35 8.49 1.75
C GLU A 74 3.71 9.42 2.92
N GLU A 75 3.81 8.90 4.14
CA GLU A 75 4.25 9.64 5.33
C GLU A 75 5.77 9.86 5.35
N GLU A 76 6.56 8.80 5.14
CA GLU A 76 8.03 8.82 5.23
C GLU A 76 8.68 9.34 3.94
N PHE A 77 8.07 9.06 2.79
CA PHE A 77 8.57 9.39 1.46
C PHE A 77 7.45 10.05 0.62
N PRO A 78 6.97 11.24 1.03
CA PRO A 78 5.84 11.88 0.37
C PRO A 78 6.13 12.13 -1.10
N SER A 79 5.11 11.91 -1.93
CA SER A 79 5.21 12.21 -3.36
C SER A 79 5.42 13.73 -3.59
N ARG A 80 5.94 14.08 -4.77
CA ARG A 80 6.09 15.50 -5.16
C ARG A 80 4.74 16.24 -5.17
N GLU A 81 3.66 15.52 -5.48
CA GLU A 81 2.29 16.04 -5.46
C GLU A 81 1.84 16.30 -4.02
N THR A 82 2.07 15.34 -3.11
CA THR A 82 1.78 15.48 -1.68
C THR A 82 2.52 16.68 -1.09
N LEU A 83 3.80 16.86 -1.43
CA LEU A 83 4.59 18.03 -1.03
C LEU A 83 4.06 19.35 -1.62
N ALA A 84 3.62 19.36 -2.88
CA ALA A 84 3.03 20.53 -3.53
C ALA A 84 1.68 20.92 -2.88
N LEU A 85 0.87 19.94 -2.49
CA LEU A 85 -0.38 20.17 -1.75
C LEU A 85 -0.12 20.73 -0.35
N LEU A 86 0.87 20.21 0.37
CA LEU A 86 1.24 20.75 1.69
C LEU A 86 1.74 22.20 1.58
N ARG A 87 2.51 22.52 0.54
CA ARG A 87 3.00 23.89 0.28
C ARG A 87 1.89 24.87 -0.10
N SER A 88 0.91 24.43 -0.87
CA SER A 88 -0.24 25.27 -1.23
C SER A 88 -1.17 25.52 -0.04
N LYS A 89 -1.34 24.52 0.86
CA LYS A 89 -2.08 24.69 2.12
C LYS A 89 -1.42 25.71 3.06
N SER A 90 -0.10 25.71 3.19
CA SER A 90 0.61 26.68 4.04
C SER A 90 0.62 28.11 3.48
N SER A 91 0.30 28.29 2.20
CA SER A 91 0.23 29.61 1.55
C SER A 91 -1.18 30.21 1.56
N GLY A 92 -2.18 29.48 2.08
CA GLY A 92 -3.61 29.86 2.04
C GLY A 92 -4.19 30.46 3.32
N GLU A 93 -3.48 30.45 4.46
CA GLU A 93 -3.95 31.05 5.72
C GLU A 93 -3.47 32.50 5.90
N GLY A 94 -3.94 33.39 5.03
CA GLY A 94 -3.51 34.79 5.07
C GLY A 94 -4.52 35.78 4.50
N PHE A 95 -5.79 35.71 4.90
CA PHE A 95 -6.83 36.76 4.74
C PHE A 95 -8.05 36.24 5.53
N ASP A 96 -8.67 36.91 6.50
CA ASP A 96 -9.00 38.32 6.66
C ASP A 96 -9.38 38.58 8.14
N SER A 97 -8.84 39.64 8.76
CA SER A 97 -9.50 40.29 9.89
C SER A 97 -9.11 41.76 9.91
N ARG A 98 -9.72 42.49 8.99
CA ARG A 98 -9.87 43.93 9.07
C ARG A 98 -11.25 44.23 9.69
N VAL A 99 -11.26 44.48 11.01
CA VAL A 99 -12.33 45.23 11.70
C VAL A 99 -11.65 46.26 12.59
#